data_AF-A0A1B7LDG3-F1
#
_entry.id   AF-A0A1B7LDG3-F1
#
_cell.length_a   1.000
_cell.length_b   1.000
_cell.length_c   1.000
_cell.angle_alpha   90.00
_cell.angle_beta   90.00
_cell.angle_gamma   90.00
#
_symmetry.space_group_name_H-M   'P 1'
#
loop_
_entity.id
_entity.type
_entity.pdbx_description
1 polymer ?
#
loop_
_entity_poly.entity_id
_entity_poly.type
_entity_poly.pdbx_seq_one_letter_code
_entity_poly.pdbx_strand_id
1 'polypeptide(L)'
;MATEYFDAPEVEEIARKLINTIHSHLAEAKIKYLFRTGEWSTQKRETWGKAQRITGQQAFLTRLDFVITIHRDVWNQLTNEERIALLDHELSHCCRGDDDSNGNPTWYIQGHDVEDFIGVIRRHGLWRPALKKLHKAVQEHEQLTLFERADFLPTGTEGFMQ
;
A
#
# COMPACT_ATOMS: atom_id res chain seq x y z
N MET A 1 -12.71 -22.12 -5.87
CA MET A 1 -11.54 -22.91 -5.42
C MET A 1 -11.43 -22.82 -3.90
N ALA A 2 -10.83 -23.82 -3.25
CA ALA A 2 -10.59 -23.76 -1.80
C ALA A 2 -9.60 -22.63 -1.48
N THR A 3 -9.76 -22.00 -0.31
CA THR A 3 -8.82 -20.99 0.17
C THR A 3 -7.58 -21.66 0.73
N GLU A 4 -6.42 -21.37 0.14
CA GLU A 4 -5.13 -21.83 0.62
C GLU A 4 -4.22 -20.63 0.89
N TYR A 5 -3.24 -20.83 1.78
CA TYR A 5 -2.23 -19.84 2.14
C TYR A 5 -0.84 -20.42 1.94
N PHE A 6 0.08 -19.59 1.47
CA PHE A 6 1.48 -19.96 1.29
C PHE A 6 2.38 -18.74 1.51
N ASP A 7 3.64 -19.01 1.85
CA ASP A 7 4.63 -17.97 2.04
C ASP A 7 4.85 -17.17 0.75
N ALA A 8 5.05 -15.85 0.91
CA ALA A 8 5.21 -14.91 -0.19
C ALA A 8 6.59 -14.21 -0.14
N PRO A 9 7.70 -14.91 -0.41
CA PRO A 9 9.05 -14.34 -0.31
C PRO A 9 9.28 -13.17 -1.27
N GLU A 10 8.61 -13.17 -2.43
CA GLU A 10 8.65 -12.07 -3.39
C GLU A 10 7.95 -10.79 -2.88
N VAL A 11 6.89 -10.95 -2.08
CA VAL A 11 6.23 -9.82 -1.42
C VAL A 11 7.13 -9.30 -0.30
N GLU A 12 7.72 -10.20 0.48
CA GLU A 12 8.64 -9.84 1.57
C GLU A 12 9.86 -9.04 1.08
N GLU A 13 10.44 -9.42 -0.06
CA GLU A 13 11.58 -8.70 -0.64
C GLU A 13 11.25 -7.27 -1.06
N ILE A 14 10.04 -7.04 -1.62
CA ILE A 14 9.58 -5.69 -1.95
C ILE A 14 9.27 -4.92 -0.67
N ALA A 15 8.64 -5.54 0.32
CA ALA A 15 8.31 -4.91 1.60
C ALA A 15 9.57 -4.42 2.31
N ARG A 16 10.63 -5.23 2.33
CA ARG A 16 11.91 -4.88 2.93
C ARG A 16 12.49 -3.60 2.34
N LYS A 17 12.39 -3.42 1.02
CA LYS A 17 12.83 -2.19 0.35
C LYS A 17 11.97 -1.00 0.77
N LEU A 18 10.64 -1.15 0.73
CA LEU A 18 9.69 -0.11 1.12
C LEU A 18 9.83 0.32 2.59
N ILE A 19 10.08 -0.61 3.51
CA ILE A 19 10.33 -0.32 4.92
C ILE A 19 11.61 0.51 5.08
N ASN A 20 12.67 0.17 4.34
CA ASN A 20 13.92 0.91 4.44
C ASN A 20 13.85 2.32 3.83
N THR A 21 12.97 2.57 2.86
CA THR A 21 12.91 3.85 2.13
C THR A 21 11.75 4.76 2.54
N ILE A 22 10.59 4.20 2.87
CA ILE A 22 9.33 4.93 3.08
C ILE A 22 8.76 4.63 4.46
N HIS A 23 8.63 3.35 4.82
CA HIS A 23 7.98 2.89 6.06
C HIS A 23 8.97 2.59 7.19
N SER A 24 9.93 3.49 7.42
CA SER A 24 10.99 3.27 8.42
C SER A 24 10.47 3.10 9.84
N HIS A 25 9.27 3.60 10.13
CA HIS A 25 8.56 3.38 11.41
C HIS A 25 8.20 1.90 11.66
N LEU A 26 8.24 1.05 10.64
CA LEU A 26 8.00 -0.39 10.74
C LEU A 26 9.28 -1.22 10.86
N ALA A 27 10.46 -0.59 10.96
CA ALA A 27 11.73 -1.31 11.01
C ALA A 27 11.83 -2.32 12.17
N GLU A 28 11.14 -2.05 13.29
CA GLU A 28 11.09 -2.92 14.47
C GLU A 28 9.95 -3.97 14.41
N ALA A 29 9.03 -3.85 13.45
CA ALA A 29 7.84 -4.69 13.37
C ALA A 29 8.15 -6.08 12.82
N LYS A 30 7.59 -7.11 13.44
CA LYS A 30 7.65 -8.49 12.95
C LYS A 30 6.45 -8.77 12.04
N ILE A 31 6.69 -8.71 10.74
CA ILE A 31 5.64 -8.84 9.72
C ILE A 31 5.83 -10.15 8.94
N LYS A 32 4.77 -10.93 8.79
CA LYS A 32 4.74 -12.10 7.90
C LYS A 32 3.95 -11.79 6.63
N TYR A 33 4.46 -12.22 5.49
CA TYR A 33 3.84 -12.02 4.19
C TYR A 33 3.34 -13.34 3.64
N LEU A 34 2.06 -13.37 3.29
CA LEU A 34 1.38 -14.55 2.78
C LEU A 34 0.69 -14.23 1.46
N PHE A 35 0.62 -15.22 0.60
CA PHE A 35 -0.34 -15.26 -0.47
C PHE A 35 -1.57 -16.04 -0.06
N ARG A 36 -2.69 -15.71 -0.67
CA ARG A 36 -3.97 -16.40 -0.55
C ARG A 36 -4.56 -16.68 -1.93
N THR A 37 -5.19 -17.84 -2.10
CA THR A 37 -5.96 -18.22 -3.30
C THR A 37 -7.46 -18.34 -3.02
N GLY A 38 -8.24 -18.44 -4.10
CA GLY A 38 -9.70 -18.55 -4.03
C GLY A 38 -10.39 -17.21 -3.79
N GLU A 39 -11.72 -17.18 -3.93
CA GLU A 39 -12.50 -15.94 -3.90
C GLU A 39 -12.21 -15.13 -2.64
N TRP A 40 -11.87 -13.85 -2.81
CA TRP A 40 -11.69 -12.91 -1.73
C TRP A 40 -12.50 -11.65 -1.97
N SER A 41 -13.53 -11.44 -1.15
CA SER A 41 -14.26 -10.19 -1.20
C SER A 41 -14.66 -9.71 0.19
N THR A 42 -14.68 -8.39 0.34
CA THR A 42 -15.16 -7.70 1.53
C THR A 42 -16.16 -6.66 1.08
N GLN A 43 -17.35 -6.64 1.70
CA GLN A 43 -18.44 -5.73 1.29
C GLN A 43 -18.75 -5.79 -0.21
N LYS A 44 -18.73 -7.00 -0.81
CA LYS A 44 -18.97 -7.25 -2.25
C LYS A 44 -17.94 -6.63 -3.20
N ARG A 45 -16.76 -6.23 -2.71
CA ARG A 45 -15.62 -5.78 -3.53
C ARG A 45 -14.49 -6.79 -3.41
N GLU A 46 -13.83 -7.07 -4.53
CA GLU A 46 -12.63 -7.92 -4.54
C GLU A 46 -11.57 -7.33 -3.60
N THR A 47 -10.92 -8.19 -2.82
CA THR A 47 -9.86 -7.81 -1.89
C THR A 47 -8.52 -8.24 -2.46
N TRP A 48 -7.66 -7.27 -2.76
CA TRP A 48 -6.35 -7.50 -3.38
C TRP A 48 -5.26 -7.78 -2.35
N GLY A 49 -5.35 -7.14 -1.20
CA GLY A 49 -4.49 -7.35 -0.06
C GLY A 49 -5.22 -7.07 1.26
N LYS A 50 -4.59 -7.47 2.35
CA LYS A 50 -5.04 -7.14 3.70
C LYS A 50 -3.87 -7.17 4.69
N ALA A 51 -3.61 -6.04 5.33
CA ALA A 51 -2.86 -5.95 6.56
C ALA A 51 -3.72 -6.28 7.78
N GLN A 52 -3.19 -7.11 8.68
CA GLN A 52 -3.84 -7.49 9.92
C GLN A 52 -2.85 -7.41 11.08
N ARG A 53 -3.22 -6.66 12.13
CA ARG A 53 -2.51 -6.72 13.41
C ARG A 53 -2.80 -8.03 14.13
N ILE A 54 -1.75 -8.68 14.59
CA ILE A 54 -1.83 -9.93 15.34
C ILE A 54 -1.83 -9.60 16.84
N THR A 55 -2.77 -10.20 17.58
CA THR A 55 -2.96 -9.91 19.01
C THR A 55 -3.35 -11.17 19.78
N GLY A 56 -3.38 -11.07 21.13
CA GLY A 56 -3.86 -12.12 22.00
C GLY A 56 -3.14 -13.46 21.81
N GLN A 57 -3.91 -14.54 21.71
CA GLN A 57 -3.36 -15.90 21.55
C GLN A 57 -2.52 -16.06 20.27
N GLN A 58 -2.90 -15.42 19.17
CA GLN A 58 -2.14 -15.52 17.92
C GLN A 58 -0.77 -14.87 18.06
N ALA A 59 -0.68 -13.68 18.66
CA ALA A 59 0.59 -13.00 18.91
C ALA A 59 1.49 -13.81 19.85
N PHE A 60 0.89 -14.46 20.86
CA PHE A 60 1.63 -15.34 21.75
C PHE A 60 2.26 -16.53 21.02
N LEU A 61 1.54 -17.13 20.07
CA LEU A 61 2.00 -18.31 19.33
C LEU A 61 3.01 -17.97 18.23
N THR A 62 2.77 -16.90 17.47
CA THR A 62 3.56 -16.57 16.28
C THR A 62 4.69 -15.58 16.56
N ARG A 63 4.57 -14.78 17.63
CA ARG A 63 5.46 -13.65 17.94
C ARG A 63 5.50 -12.58 16.84
N LEU A 64 4.47 -12.54 15.98
CA LEU A 64 4.32 -11.54 14.93
C LEU A 64 3.49 -10.36 15.43
N ASP A 65 3.78 -9.17 14.90
CA ASP A 65 3.01 -7.95 15.10
C ASP A 65 1.94 -7.80 14.00
N PHE A 66 2.31 -8.15 12.76
CA PHE A 66 1.42 -8.07 11.61
C PHE A 66 1.51 -9.28 10.69
N VAL A 67 0.41 -9.53 9.97
CA VAL A 67 0.38 -10.40 8.78
C VAL A 67 -0.18 -9.58 7.63
N ILE A 68 0.55 -9.52 6.51
CA ILE A 68 0.07 -8.96 5.26
C ILE A 68 -0.22 -10.11 4.31
N THR A 69 -1.47 -10.22 3.88
CA THR A 69 -1.93 -11.25 2.95
C THR A 69 -2.23 -10.61 1.60
N ILE A 70 -1.73 -11.19 0.51
CA ILE A 70 -1.95 -10.73 -0.86
C ILE A 70 -2.72 -11.79 -1.65
N HIS A 71 -3.67 -11.37 -2.49
CA HIS A 71 -4.36 -12.26 -3.40
C HIS A 71 -3.43 -12.71 -4.53
N ARG A 72 -3.14 -14.01 -4.62
CA ARG A 72 -2.12 -14.51 -5.58
C ARG A 72 -2.52 -14.26 -7.03
N ASP A 73 -3.78 -14.54 -7.38
CA ASP A 73 -4.22 -14.40 -8.77
C ASP A 73 -4.19 -12.94 -9.25
N VAL A 74 -4.53 -12.00 -8.37
CA VAL A 74 -4.38 -10.55 -8.64
C VAL A 74 -2.90 -10.21 -8.78
N TRP A 75 -2.07 -10.59 -7.82
CA TRP A 75 -0.63 -10.30 -7.83
C TRP A 75 0.08 -10.72 -9.11
N ASN A 76 -0.28 -11.89 -9.66
CA ASN A 76 0.31 -12.40 -10.89
C ASN A 76 -0.06 -11.57 -12.13
N GLN A 77 -1.16 -10.81 -12.08
CA GLN A 77 -1.63 -9.94 -13.16
C GLN A 77 -1.08 -8.51 -13.07
N LEU A 78 -0.61 -8.10 -11.87
CA LEU A 78 -0.07 -6.77 -11.65
C LEU A 78 1.33 -6.61 -12.28
N THR A 79 1.58 -5.41 -12.80
CA THR A 79 2.93 -4.91 -13.13
C THR A 79 3.79 -4.77 -11.88
N ASN A 80 5.09 -4.55 -12.04
CA ASN A 80 5.98 -4.37 -10.89
C ASN A 80 5.63 -3.08 -10.11
N GLU A 81 5.26 -2.02 -10.82
CA GLU A 81 4.84 -0.75 -10.26
C GLU A 81 3.56 -0.89 -9.44
N GLU A 82 2.55 -1.62 -9.96
CA GLU A 82 1.31 -1.89 -9.25
C GLU A 82 1.51 -2.80 -8.03
N ARG A 83 2.43 -3.77 -8.10
CA ARG A 83 2.81 -4.60 -6.95
C ARG A 83 3.43 -3.77 -5.83
N ILE A 84 4.31 -2.84 -6.19
CA ILE A 84 4.93 -1.90 -5.25
C ILE A 84 3.83 -1.02 -4.62
N ALA A 85 2.94 -0.44 -5.44
CA ALA A 85 1.85 0.41 -4.96
C ALA A 85 0.86 -0.34 -4.04
N LEU A 86 0.50 -1.58 -4.39
CA LEU A 86 -0.35 -2.43 -3.54
C LEU A 86 0.31 -2.71 -2.19
N LEU A 87 1.61 -3.03 -2.19
CA LEU A 87 2.30 -3.33 -0.95
C LEU A 87 2.55 -2.08 -0.09
N ASP A 88 2.83 -0.95 -0.72
CA ASP A 88 2.92 0.36 -0.08
C ASP A 88 1.58 0.72 0.61
N HIS A 89 0.46 0.45 -0.07
CA HIS A 89 -0.88 0.57 0.49
C HIS A 89 -1.09 -0.33 1.72
N GLU A 90 -0.78 -1.62 1.64
CA GLU A 90 -0.94 -2.53 2.77
C GLU A 90 -0.02 -2.17 3.96
N LEU A 91 1.21 -1.74 3.70
CA LEU A 91 2.13 -1.27 4.75
C LEU A 91 1.64 0.02 5.41
N SER A 92 0.97 0.91 4.66
CA SER A 92 0.40 2.16 5.19
C SER A 92 -0.69 1.93 6.23
N HIS A 93 -1.33 0.75 6.24
CA HIS A 93 -2.22 0.36 7.32
C HIS A 93 -1.48 0.04 8.62
N CYS A 94 -0.24 -0.43 8.56
CA CYS A 94 0.55 -0.78 9.74
C CYS A 94 1.18 0.48 10.34
N CYS A 95 0.92 0.74 11.63
CA CYS A 95 1.43 1.92 12.30
C CYS A 95 2.05 1.60 13.66
N ARG A 96 3.13 2.33 13.98
CA ARG A 96 3.79 2.34 15.29
C ARG A 96 3.14 3.42 16.16
N GLY A 97 2.70 3.05 17.35
CA GLY A 97 2.27 3.97 18.39
C GLY A 97 3.42 4.32 19.34
N ASP A 98 3.05 4.92 20.47
CA ASP A 98 3.99 5.19 21.56
C ASP A 98 4.45 3.88 22.22
N ASP A 99 5.61 3.92 22.86
CA ASP A 99 6.12 2.76 23.60
C ASP A 99 5.26 2.50 24.84
N ASP A 100 5.10 1.23 25.21
CA ASP A 100 4.46 0.83 26.46
C ASP A 100 5.34 1.17 27.68
N SER A 101 4.82 0.94 28.88
CA SER A 101 5.57 1.20 30.12
C SER A 101 6.88 0.41 30.26
N ASN A 102 7.10 -0.62 29.46
CA ASN A 102 8.32 -1.42 29.43
C ASN A 102 9.26 -1.01 28.29
N GLY A 103 8.92 0.02 27.52
CA GLY A 103 9.70 0.51 26.38
C GLY A 103 9.52 -0.32 25.11
N ASN A 104 8.47 -1.16 25.00
CA ASN A 104 8.19 -1.89 23.77
C ASN A 104 7.32 -1.05 22.83
N PRO A 105 7.57 -1.06 21.50
CA PRO A 105 6.72 -0.37 20.55
C PRO A 105 5.29 -0.95 20.59
N THR A 106 4.29 -0.07 20.56
CA THR A 106 2.90 -0.48 20.34
C THR A 106 2.55 -0.41 18.85
N TRP A 107 1.62 -1.26 18.43
CA TRP A 107 1.23 -1.40 17.02
C TRP A 107 -0.28 -1.28 16.85
N TYR A 108 -0.72 -0.62 15.78
CA TYR A 108 -2.14 -0.47 15.43
C TYR A 108 -2.36 -0.50 13.91
N ILE A 109 -3.63 -0.66 13.51
CA ILE A 109 -4.07 -0.57 12.10
C ILE A 109 -4.74 0.79 11.87
N GLN A 110 -4.22 1.55 10.93
CA GLN A 110 -4.79 2.81 10.46
C GLN A 110 -5.84 2.53 9.37
N GLY A 111 -6.96 3.24 9.39
CA GLY A 111 -7.96 3.19 8.31
C GLY A 111 -7.58 4.09 7.13
N HIS A 112 -8.23 3.90 5.98
CA HIS A 112 -8.00 4.73 4.80
C HIS A 112 -8.25 6.22 5.06
N ASP A 113 -7.43 7.08 4.45
CA ASP A 113 -7.67 8.53 4.45
C ASP A 113 -8.97 8.91 3.74
N VAL A 114 -9.38 8.13 2.73
CA VAL A 114 -10.54 8.41 1.89
C VAL A 114 -11.38 7.15 1.67
N GLU A 115 -12.66 7.25 2.01
CA GLU A 115 -13.72 6.34 1.55
C GLU A 115 -14.94 7.18 1.19
N ASP A 116 -15.46 7.01 -0.03
CA ASP A 116 -16.66 7.69 -0.50
C ASP A 116 -17.31 6.93 -1.68
N PHE A 117 -18.53 7.35 -2.05
CA PHE A 117 -19.24 6.81 -3.19
C PHE A 117 -19.03 7.70 -4.42
N ILE A 118 -18.70 7.08 -5.56
CA ILE A 118 -18.57 7.78 -6.85
C ILE A 118 -19.83 8.60 -7.17
N GLY A 119 -21.02 8.09 -6.84
CA GLY A 119 -22.28 8.83 -7.03
C GLY A 119 -22.38 10.12 -6.19
N VAL A 120 -21.83 10.13 -4.98
CA VAL A 120 -21.78 11.34 -4.12
C VAL A 120 -20.77 12.33 -4.69
N ILE A 121 -19.57 11.88 -5.04
CA ILE A 121 -18.54 12.72 -5.67
C ILE A 121 -19.06 13.36 -6.96
N ARG A 122 -19.77 12.60 -7.80
CA ARG A 122 -20.35 13.11 -9.04
C ARG A 122 -21.38 14.23 -8.83
N ARG A 123 -22.15 14.20 -7.73
CA ARG A 123 -23.19 15.20 -7.44
C ARG A 123 -22.69 16.40 -6.64
N HIS A 124 -21.72 16.20 -5.76
CA HIS A 124 -21.32 17.19 -4.75
C HIS A 124 -19.83 17.58 -4.84
N GLY A 125 -19.09 16.99 -5.78
CA GLY A 125 -17.65 17.19 -5.92
C GLY A 125 -16.87 16.67 -4.72
N LEU A 126 -15.65 17.20 -4.53
CA LEU A 126 -14.74 16.87 -3.43
C LEU A 126 -15.20 17.57 -2.14
N TRP A 127 -16.33 17.12 -1.60
CA TRP A 127 -17.07 17.81 -0.54
C TRP A 127 -16.40 17.74 0.84
N ARG A 128 -15.53 16.75 1.07
CA ARG A 128 -14.76 16.59 2.33
C ARG A 128 -13.30 17.04 2.16
N PRO A 129 -12.65 17.54 3.23
CA PRO A 129 -11.23 17.88 3.20
C PRO A 129 -10.32 16.74 2.72
N ALA A 130 -10.58 15.50 3.13
CA ALA A 130 -9.78 14.34 2.70
C ALA A 130 -9.83 14.10 1.18
N LEU A 131 -10.99 14.29 0.55
CA LEU A 131 -11.14 14.20 -0.91
C LEU A 131 -10.36 15.30 -1.65
N LYS A 132 -10.31 16.51 -1.08
CA LYS A 132 -9.52 17.61 -1.64
C LYS A 132 -8.02 17.33 -1.52
N LYS A 133 -7.57 16.75 -0.40
CA LYS A 133 -6.18 16.29 -0.21
C LYS A 133 -5.81 15.20 -1.22
N LEU A 134 -6.70 14.22 -1.45
CA LEU A 134 -6.51 13.20 -2.49
C LEU A 134 -6.29 13.84 -3.87
N HIS A 135 -7.14 14.78 -4.27
CA HIS A 135 -6.98 15.46 -5.57
C HIS A 135 -5.65 16.21 -5.67
N LYS A 136 -5.23 16.88 -4.61
CA LYS A 136 -3.92 17.55 -4.55
C LYS A 136 -2.76 16.56 -4.70
N ALA A 137 -2.81 15.42 -4.01
CA ALA A 137 -1.79 14.37 -4.12
C ALA A 137 -1.70 13.81 -5.55
N VAL A 138 -2.85 13.63 -6.23
CA VAL A 138 -2.87 13.22 -7.65
C VAL A 138 -2.21 14.27 -8.54
N GLN A 139 -2.53 15.56 -8.36
CA GLN A 139 -1.91 16.65 -9.14
C GLN A 139 -0.39 16.73 -8.93
N GLU A 140 0.07 16.55 -7.70
CA GLU A 140 1.51 16.52 -7.37
C GLU A 140 2.21 15.34 -8.08
N HIS A 141 1.58 14.15 -8.10
CA HIS A 141 2.10 13.00 -8.82
C HIS A 141 2.15 13.23 -10.33
N GLU A 142 1.08 13.77 -10.94
CA GLU A 142 1.05 14.09 -12.37
C GLU A 142 2.17 15.08 -12.75
N GLN A 143 2.40 16.11 -11.93
CA GLN A 143 3.48 17.07 -12.15
C GLN A 143 4.86 16.39 -12.13
N LEU A 144 5.14 15.53 -11.15
CA LEU A 144 6.40 14.78 -11.06
C LEU A 144 6.64 13.95 -12.33
N THR A 145 5.62 13.21 -12.79
CA THR A 145 5.74 12.39 -14.01
C THR A 145 5.94 13.20 -15.30
N LEU A 146 5.43 14.45 -15.34
CA LEU A 146 5.65 15.35 -16.46
C LEU A 146 7.09 15.88 -16.50
N PHE A 147 7.68 16.20 -15.34
CA PHE A 147 9.08 16.60 -15.26
C PHE A 147 10.02 15.46 -15.65
N GLU A 148 9.77 14.25 -15.16
CA GLU A 148 10.54 13.07 -15.56
C GLU A 148 10.43 12.81 -17.07
N ARG A 149 9.27 13.04 -17.70
CA ARG A 149 9.10 12.94 -19.15
C ARG A 149 9.82 14.04 -19.94
N ALA A 150 9.90 15.25 -19.40
CA ALA A 150 10.58 16.37 -20.06
C ALA A 150 12.10 16.13 -20.16
N ASP A 151 12.70 15.45 -19.18
CA ASP A 151 14.11 15.07 -19.19
C ASP A 151 14.47 14.03 -20.28
N PHE A 152 13.48 13.37 -20.88
CA PHE A 152 13.64 12.42 -22.00
C PHE A 152 13.21 12.98 -23.36
N LEU A 153 12.71 14.22 -23.43
CA LEU A 153 12.49 14.86 -24.73
C LEU A 153 13.85 15.27 -25.32
N PRO A 154 14.19 14.84 -26.55
CA PRO A 154 15.43 15.28 -27.16
C PRO A 154 15.40 16.80 -27.25
N THR A 155 16.42 17.45 -26.71
CA THR A 155 16.71 18.87 -26.91
C THR A 155 17.18 19.06 -28.35
N GLY A 156 16.28 18.82 -29.31
CA GLY A 156 16.61 18.76 -30.72
C GLY A 156 15.74 19.71 -31.51
N THR A 157 16.26 20.91 -31.78
CA THR A 157 16.28 21.39 -33.16
C THR A 157 17.43 22.37 -33.31
N GLU A 158 18.54 21.84 -33.86
CA GLU A 158 19.55 22.63 -34.54
C GLU A 158 18.86 23.59 -35.51
N GLY A 159 19.32 24.84 -35.48
CA GLY A 159 18.83 25.90 -36.33
C GLY A 159 19.05 25.56 -37.80
N PHE A 160 17.96 25.34 -38.52
CA PHE A 160 17.89 25.63 -39.94
C PHE A 160 17.57 27.12 -40.10
N MET A 161 18.59 27.93 -40.36
CA MET A 161 18.39 29.20 -41.05
C MET A 161 19.60 29.51 -41.94
N GLN A 162 19.35 29.31 -43.24
CA GLN A 162 19.96 29.87 -44.45
C GLN A 162 21.46 29.63 -44.70
#